data_AF-A0A1V9YLK7-F1
#
_entry.id   AF-A0A1V9YLK7-F1
#
_cell.length_a   1.000
_cell.length_b   1.000
_cell.length_c   1.000
_cell.angle_alpha   90.00
_cell.angle_beta   90.00
_cell.angle_gamma   90.00
#
_symmetry.space_group_name_H-M   'P 1'
#
loop_
_entity.id
_entity.type
_entity.pdbx_description
1 polymer ?
#
loop_
_entity_poly.entity_id
_entity_poly.type
_entity_poly.pdbx_seq_one_letter_code
_entity_poly.pdbx_strand_id
1 'polypeptide(L)'
;MVQEGYLIRHVGKKAHVCFFRLEDGYLKYYTGLADTLVGELRLSGCRVSVQAHKRSDGIGNTFIVQSQRVQVNDRKYKLSTAERMELTAISGEERSQWGRAIMTWQRRYFENPLETLIPSSEQECTRIALEAIVKAMLKPLRTTNYFNLPMLKLRKSMSFALPLSTKSKTPAVLSFNLPPQPAVTIA
;
A
#
# COMPACT_ATOMS: atom_id res chain seq x y z
N MET A 1 4.87 -13.23 0.64
CA MET A 1 5.81 -12.73 1.67
C MET A 1 5.09 -11.69 2.50
N VAL A 2 4.85 -11.97 3.78
CA VAL A 2 4.33 -11.00 4.76
C VAL A 2 5.51 -10.52 5.58
N GLN A 3 5.66 -9.20 5.68
CA GLN A 3 6.62 -8.58 6.58
C GLN A 3 5.82 -7.82 7.63
N GLU A 4 6.08 -8.11 8.90
CA GLU A 4 5.47 -7.42 10.02
C GLU A 4 6.48 -7.07 11.11
N GLY A 5 6.15 -6.10 11.94
CA GLY A 5 7.02 -5.66 13.03
C GLY A 5 6.82 -4.20 13.43
N TYR A 6 7.43 -3.80 14.54
CA TYR A 6 7.34 -2.44 15.05
C TYR A 6 8.31 -1.49 14.35
N LEU A 7 7.81 -0.31 13.97
CA LEU A 7 8.60 0.79 13.44
C LEU A 7 8.16 2.10 14.08
N ILE A 8 9.05 3.08 14.10
CA ILE A 8 8.69 4.45 14.47
C ILE A 8 8.20 5.18 13.23
N ARG A 9 6.98 5.69 13.26
CA ARG A 9 6.43 6.59 12.25
C ARG A 9 6.65 8.04 12.64
N HIS A 10 7.17 8.84 11.71
CA HIS A 10 7.34 10.28 11.88
C HIS A 10 6.22 11.05 11.19
N VAL A 11 5.67 12.04 11.89
CA VAL A 11 4.68 13.00 11.40
C VAL A 11 5.18 14.41 11.73
N GLY A 12 5.96 14.97 10.80
CA GLY A 12 6.66 16.23 11.01
C GLY A 12 7.69 16.11 12.13
N LYS A 13 7.51 16.89 13.22
CA LYS A 13 8.41 16.86 14.39
C LYS A 13 8.03 15.83 15.44
N LYS A 14 6.95 15.07 15.22
CA LYS A 14 6.41 14.12 16.18
C LYS A 14 6.65 12.68 15.70
N ALA A 15 6.77 11.76 16.64
CA ALA A 15 7.01 10.36 16.34
C ALA A 15 6.15 9.43 17.20
N HIS A 16 5.86 8.24 16.67
CA HIS A 16 5.09 7.21 17.38
C HIS A 16 5.53 5.80 16.97
N VAL A 17 5.52 4.86 17.90
CA VAL A 17 5.80 3.44 17.64
C VAL A 17 4.50 2.78 17.17
N CYS A 18 4.49 2.25 15.95
CA CYS A 18 3.35 1.53 15.40
C CYS A 18 3.77 0.13 14.97
N PHE A 19 2.83 -0.80 15.01
CA PHE A 19 3.01 -2.11 14.42
C PHE A 19 2.67 -2.03 12.94
N PHE A 20 3.58 -2.41 12.06
CA PHE A 20 3.39 -2.40 10.61
C PHE A 20 3.18 -3.81 10.09
N ARG A 21 2.30 -3.95 9.10
CA ARG A 21 2.08 -5.20 8.36
C ARG A 21 1.95 -4.93 6.87
N LEU A 22 2.61 -5.76 6.08
CA LEU A 22 2.58 -5.71 4.62
C LEU A 22 1.64 -6.80 4.08
N GLU A 23 0.45 -6.41 3.66
CA GLU A 23 -0.63 -7.33 3.24
C GLU A 23 -1.53 -6.73 2.14
N ASP A 24 -2.10 -7.58 1.29
CA ASP A 24 -3.17 -7.27 0.30
C ASP A 24 -2.99 -6.09 -0.67
N GLY A 25 -1.80 -5.49 -0.76
CA GLY A 25 -1.67 -4.25 -1.51
C GLY A 25 -1.08 -3.09 -0.75
N TYR A 26 -0.96 -3.24 0.56
CA TYR A 26 -0.93 -2.14 1.50
C TYR A 26 0.12 -2.37 2.56
N LEU A 27 0.76 -1.28 2.96
CA LEU A 27 1.51 -1.20 4.19
C LEU A 27 0.57 -0.61 5.24
N LYS A 28 -0.05 -1.47 6.05
CA LYS A 28 -0.98 -1.09 7.11
C LYS A 28 -0.23 -0.89 8.41
N TYR A 29 -0.72 0.01 9.26
CA TYR A 29 -0.13 0.26 10.56
C TYR A 29 -1.16 0.41 11.67
N TYR A 30 -0.84 -0.20 12.81
CA TYR A 30 -1.74 -0.42 13.94
C TYR A 30 -1.14 0.20 15.21
N THR A 31 -2.02 0.59 16.14
CA THR A 31 -1.62 1.03 17.48
C THR A 31 -1.45 -0.20 18.38
N GLY A 32 -0.26 -0.37 18.96
CA GLY A 32 0.21 -1.62 19.57
C GLY A 32 -0.53 -2.16 20.80
N LEU A 33 -1.58 -1.51 21.29
CA LEU A 33 -2.37 -1.99 22.44
C LEU A 33 -3.73 -2.59 22.05
N ALA A 34 -4.23 -2.33 20.85
CA ALA A 34 -5.64 -2.64 20.52
C ALA A 34 -5.86 -3.09 19.07
N ASP A 35 -4.80 -3.47 18.34
CA ASP A 35 -4.84 -3.79 16.91
C ASP A 35 -5.70 -2.81 16.09
N THR A 36 -5.75 -1.55 16.54
CA THR A 36 -6.61 -0.55 15.94
C THR A 36 -5.86 0.00 14.74
N LEU A 37 -6.40 -0.23 13.54
CA LEU A 37 -5.86 0.28 12.29
C LEU A 37 -5.82 1.81 12.37
N VAL A 38 -4.61 2.37 12.34
CA VAL A 38 -4.40 3.82 12.36
C VAL A 38 -4.43 4.37 10.94
N GLY A 39 -3.93 3.57 9.99
CA GLY A 39 -4.03 3.89 8.58
C GLY A 39 -3.27 2.89 7.72
N GLU A 40 -3.22 3.20 6.42
CA GLU A 40 -2.65 2.34 5.41
C GLU A 40 -1.99 3.18 4.31
N LEU A 41 -0.92 2.65 3.73
CA LEU A 41 -0.27 3.19 2.55
C LEU A 41 -0.46 2.21 1.40
N ARG A 42 -1.16 2.62 0.35
CA ARG A 42 -1.39 1.78 -0.82
C ARG A 42 -0.10 1.63 -1.62
N LEU A 43 0.29 0.39 -1.91
CA LEU A 43 1.44 0.02 -2.74
C LEU A 43 1.02 -0.56 -4.09
N SER A 44 -0.14 -1.23 -4.14
CA SER A 44 -0.68 -1.83 -5.36
C SER A 44 -1.08 -0.77 -6.39
N GLY A 45 -0.70 -1.00 -7.66
CA GLY A 45 -0.97 -0.05 -8.76
C GLY A 45 -0.27 1.30 -8.59
N CYS A 46 0.76 1.36 -7.73
CA CYS A 46 1.52 2.56 -7.46
C CYS A 46 2.99 2.35 -7.83
N ARG A 47 3.65 3.43 -8.23
CA ARG A 47 5.11 3.50 -8.27
C ARG A 47 5.58 3.67 -6.82
N VAL A 48 6.28 2.67 -6.31
CA VAL A 48 6.82 2.66 -4.95
C VAL A 48 8.32 2.90 -5.01
N SER A 49 8.84 3.71 -4.09
CA SER A 49 10.28 3.88 -3.90
C SER A 49 10.61 3.93 -2.42
N VAL A 50 11.66 3.20 -2.03
CA VAL A 50 12.22 3.22 -0.68
C VAL A 50 13.60 3.86 -0.73
N GLN A 51 13.83 4.86 0.12
CA GLN A 51 15.09 5.59 0.16
C GLN A 51 15.60 5.69 1.60
N ALA A 52 16.89 5.46 1.80
CA ALA A 52 17.51 5.77 3.09
C ALA A 52 17.44 7.27 3.33
N HIS A 53 17.10 7.66 4.56
CA HIS A 53 16.97 9.06 4.92
C HIS A 53 17.77 9.35 6.18
N LYS A 54 18.63 10.36 6.11
CA LYS A 54 19.33 10.89 7.28
C LYS A 54 18.55 12.10 7.78
N ARG A 55 17.91 11.95 8.95
CA ARG A 55 17.11 13.00 9.55
C ARG A 55 18.00 14.03 10.25
N SER A 56 17.54 15.27 10.34
CA SER A 56 18.23 16.35 11.07
C SER A 56 18.41 16.04 12.56
N ASP A 57 17.53 15.23 13.13
CA ASP A 57 17.46 14.99 14.57
C ASP A 57 18.43 13.88 15.01
N GLY A 58 19.36 13.47 14.13
CA GLY A 58 20.43 12.51 14.46
C GLY A 58 20.02 11.04 14.53
N ILE A 59 18.74 10.74 14.31
CA ILE A 59 18.22 9.37 14.42
C ILE A 59 18.64 8.53 13.21
N GLY A 60 19.41 7.47 13.51
CA GLY A 60 19.86 6.49 12.54
C GLY A 60 18.72 5.63 11.99
N ASN A 61 19.04 4.76 11.04
CA ASN A 61 18.14 3.72 10.51
C ASN A 61 16.79 4.22 9.96
N THR A 62 16.74 5.50 9.60
CA THR A 62 15.55 6.14 9.05
C THR A 62 15.49 5.93 7.53
N PHE A 63 14.29 5.75 7.02
CA PHE A 63 14.01 5.56 5.61
C PHE A 63 12.64 6.17 5.25
N ILE A 64 12.49 6.50 3.98
CA ILE A 64 11.27 7.06 3.43
C ILE A 64 10.68 6.06 2.46
N VAL A 65 9.39 5.80 2.61
CA VAL A 65 8.57 5.07 1.64
C VAL A 65 7.71 6.11 0.91
N GLN A 66 7.86 6.17 -0.40
CA GLN A 66 6.98 6.96 -1.26
C GLN A 66 6.14 6.04 -2.11
N SER A 67 4.84 6.33 -2.18
CA SER A 67 3.90 5.66 -3.08
C SER A 67 3.19 6.68 -3.95
N GLN A 68 3.16 6.43 -5.25
CA GLN A 68 2.56 7.33 -6.22
C GLN A 68 1.63 6.55 -7.15
N ARG A 69 0.33 6.77 -7.03
CA ARG A 69 -0.66 6.06 -7.86
C ARG A 69 -0.48 6.42 -9.32
N VAL A 70 -0.44 5.39 -10.17
CA VAL A 70 -0.44 5.55 -11.63
C VAL A 70 -1.88 5.72 -12.09
N GLN A 71 -2.17 6.83 -12.76
CA GLN A 71 -3.45 7.14 -13.36
C GLN A 71 -3.32 7.10 -14.88
N VAL A 72 -4.33 6.57 -15.56
CA VAL A 72 -4.40 6.62 -17.01
C VAL A 72 -5.45 7.68 -17.37
N ASN A 73 -5.00 8.76 -17.99
CA ASN A 73 -5.87 9.80 -18.52
C ASN A 73 -5.58 9.92 -20.03
N ASP A 74 -6.60 9.69 -20.85
CA ASP A 74 -6.53 9.83 -22.32
C ASP A 74 -5.32 9.12 -22.95
N ARG A 75 -5.17 7.82 -22.65
CA ARG A 75 -4.06 6.95 -23.12
C ARG A 75 -2.66 7.40 -22.68
N LYS A 76 -2.55 8.37 -21.77
CA LYS A 76 -1.30 8.81 -21.15
C LYS A 76 -1.24 8.39 -19.69
N TYR A 77 -0.10 7.86 -19.28
CA TYR A 77 0.19 7.58 -17.87
C TYR A 77 0.55 8.88 -17.17
N LYS A 78 -0.20 9.22 -16.12
CA LYS A 78 0.09 10.33 -15.21
C LYS A 78 0.31 9.77 -13.81
N LEU A 79 1.23 10.36 -13.09
CA LEU A 79 1.47 10.01 -11.69
C LEU A 79 0.71 11.00 -10.80
N SER A 80 -0.03 10.48 -9.83
CA SER A 80 -0.75 11.29 -8.82
C SER A 80 0.21 11.95 -7.81
N THR A 81 -0.30 12.69 -6.83
CA THR A 81 0.53 13.20 -5.72
C THR A 81 1.17 12.04 -4.96
N ALA A 82 2.48 12.13 -4.70
CA ALA A 82 3.20 11.12 -3.95
C ALA A 82 2.80 11.16 -2.47
N GLU A 83 2.35 10.03 -1.96
CA GLU A 83 2.17 9.80 -0.53
C GLU A 83 3.52 9.40 0.07
N ARG A 84 3.98 10.14 1.07
CA ARG A 84 5.30 9.96 1.69
C ARG A 84 5.13 9.57 3.15
N MET A 85 5.78 8.48 3.55
CA MET A 85 5.86 8.03 4.92
C MET A 85 7.32 7.92 5.35
N GLU A 86 7.63 8.50 6.50
CA GLU A 86 8.97 8.46 7.08
C GLU A 86 8.99 7.52 8.29
N LEU A 87 9.88 6.55 8.24
CA LEU A 87 9.92 5.40 9.15
C LEU A 87 11.34 5.22 9.70
N THR A 88 11.44 4.77 10.95
CA THR A 88 12.71 4.35 11.55
C THR A 88 12.59 2.93 12.08
N ALA A 89 13.55 2.09 11.70
CA ALA A 89 13.71 0.74 12.22
C ALA A 89 14.68 0.70 13.42
N ILE A 90 14.67 -0.38 14.21
CA ILE A 90 15.56 -0.49 15.37
C ILE A 90 17.03 -0.58 14.93
N SER A 91 17.28 -1.26 13.82
CA SER A 91 18.61 -1.57 13.30
C SER A 91 18.74 -1.26 11.81
N GLY A 92 19.99 -1.13 11.33
CA GLY A 92 20.27 -0.94 9.91
C GLY A 92 19.91 -2.17 9.06
N GLU A 93 19.95 -3.35 9.66
CA GLU A 93 19.53 -4.61 9.08
C GLU A 93 18.02 -4.64 8.87
N GLU A 94 17.24 -4.35 9.92
CA GLU A 94 15.78 -4.28 9.81
C GLU A 94 15.35 -3.24 8.78
N ARG A 95 15.98 -2.06 8.75
CA ARG A 95 15.73 -1.05 7.71
C ARG A 95 15.90 -1.65 6.30
N SER A 96 16.96 -2.42 6.11
CA SER A 96 17.27 -3.04 4.81
C SER A 96 16.29 -4.16 4.48
N GLN A 97 15.89 -4.96 5.47
CA GLN A 97 14.87 -6.00 5.34
C GLN A 97 13.52 -5.41 4.95
N TRP A 98 13.06 -4.38 5.66
CA TRP A 98 11.83 -3.63 5.33
C TRP A 98 11.89 -3.03 3.93
N GLY A 99 13.01 -2.40 3.55
CA GLY A 99 13.18 -1.85 2.21
C GLY A 99 13.10 -2.92 1.12
N ARG A 100 13.77 -4.07 1.30
CA ARG A 100 13.67 -5.21 0.38
C ARG A 100 12.26 -5.78 0.35
N ALA A 101 11.62 -5.95 1.50
CA ALA A 101 10.27 -6.51 1.59
C ALA A 101 9.25 -5.64 0.83
N ILE A 102 9.26 -4.33 1.05
CA ILE A 102 8.36 -3.38 0.35
C ILE A 102 8.60 -3.40 -1.17
N MET A 103 9.86 -3.38 -1.60
CA MET A 103 10.19 -3.40 -3.03
C MET A 103 9.90 -4.77 -3.69
N THR A 104 10.11 -5.87 -2.97
CA THR A 104 9.85 -7.23 -3.47
C THR A 104 8.36 -7.56 -3.47
N TRP A 105 7.60 -6.97 -2.54
CA TRP A 105 6.16 -7.15 -2.46
C TRP A 105 5.46 -6.78 -3.77
N GLN A 106 5.94 -5.74 -4.47
CA GLN A 106 5.41 -5.40 -5.81
C GLN A 106 5.47 -6.56 -6.82
N ARG A 107 6.46 -7.44 -6.70
CA ARG A 107 6.65 -8.58 -7.62
C ARG A 107 5.87 -9.83 -7.18
N ARG A 108 5.57 -9.96 -5.88
CA ARG A 108 5.01 -11.17 -5.27
C ARG A 108 3.61 -10.99 -4.69
N TYR A 109 2.91 -9.91 -5.04
CA TYR A 109 1.61 -9.58 -4.44
C TYR A 109 0.49 -10.61 -4.71
N PHE A 110 0.71 -11.56 -5.62
CA PHE A 110 -0.21 -12.66 -5.91
C PHE A 110 0.04 -13.92 -5.07
N GLU A 111 1.15 -14.01 -4.34
CA GLU A 111 1.47 -15.18 -3.51
C GLU A 111 0.73 -15.06 -2.17
N ASN A 112 -0.28 -15.91 -1.97
CA ASN A 112 -1.01 -16.02 -0.70
C ASN A 112 -0.05 -16.37 0.44
N PRO A 113 0.16 -15.48 1.41
CA PRO A 113 0.97 -15.78 2.57
C PRO A 113 0.09 -16.41 3.66
N LEU A 114 0.20 -17.72 3.81
CA LEU A 114 -0.25 -18.43 5.01
C LEU A 114 0.83 -18.26 6.07
N GLU A 115 0.78 -17.18 6.86
CA GLU A 115 1.68 -17.04 8.02
C GLU A 115 0.94 -16.48 9.23
N THR A 116 1.13 -17.17 10.35
CA THR A 116 0.33 -17.12 11.57
C THR A 116 0.71 -15.91 12.45
N LEU A 117 -0.33 -15.25 12.96
CA LEU A 117 -0.33 -14.06 13.82
C LEU A 117 0.09 -14.36 15.27
N ILE A 118 1.36 -14.68 15.52
CA ILE A 118 1.84 -14.82 16.91
C ILE A 118 2.87 -13.71 17.18
N PRO A 119 2.56 -12.73 18.06
CA PRO A 119 3.56 -11.76 18.46
C PRO A 119 4.67 -12.51 19.20
N SER A 120 5.85 -12.60 18.59
CA SER A 120 7.00 -13.23 19.22
C SER A 120 7.50 -12.34 20.37
N SER A 121 8.07 -12.95 21.41
CA SER A 121 8.71 -12.24 22.52
C SER A 121 9.73 -11.18 22.05
N GLU A 122 10.34 -11.41 20.90
CA GLU A 122 11.29 -10.50 20.25
C GLU A 122 10.62 -9.20 19.78
N GLN A 123 9.40 -9.26 19.23
CA GLN A 123 8.67 -8.08 18.77
C GLN A 123 8.33 -7.13 19.93
N GLU A 124 8.01 -7.68 21.10
CA GLU A 124 7.72 -6.87 22.30
C GLU A 124 8.98 -6.18 22.83
N CYS A 125 10.13 -6.86 22.81
CA CYS A 125 11.42 -6.23 23.11
C CYS A 125 11.73 -5.08 22.15
N THR A 126 11.48 -5.27 20.85
CA THR A 126 11.65 -4.23 19.84
C THR A 126 10.71 -3.04 20.10
N ARG A 127 9.45 -3.28 20.45
CA ARG A 127 8.49 -2.23 20.82
C ARG A 127 9.03 -1.37 21.97
N ILE A 128 9.46 -2.00 23.06
CA ILE A 128 9.97 -1.31 24.26
C ILE A 128 11.22 -0.48 23.92
N ALA A 129 12.14 -1.03 23.13
CA ALA A 129 13.35 -0.32 22.70
C ALA A 129 13.03 0.90 21.83
N LEU A 130 12.10 0.77 20.87
CA LEU A 130 11.66 1.89 20.04
C LEU A 130 10.93 2.96 20.86
N GLU A 131 10.14 2.56 21.86
CA GLU A 131 9.49 3.51 22.77
C GLU A 131 10.51 4.28 23.62
N ALA A 132 11.58 3.63 24.05
CA ALA A 132 12.69 4.29 24.74
C ALA A 132 13.37 5.33 23.84
N ILE A 133 13.61 5.02 22.57
CA ILE A 133 14.15 5.97 21.59
C ILE A 133 13.20 7.17 21.42
N VAL A 134 11.90 6.92 21.29
CA VAL A 134 10.91 8.00 21.15
C VAL A 134 10.90 8.90 22.39
N LYS A 135 10.95 8.33 23.59
CA LYS A 135 10.99 9.11 24.84
C LYS A 135 12.28 9.89 25.03
N ALA A 136 13.42 9.34 24.62
CA ALA A 136 14.72 9.96 24.84
C ALA A 136 15.07 11.04 23.81
N MET A 137 14.72 10.83 22.54
CA MET A 137 15.26 11.61 21.42
C MET A 137 14.19 12.32 20.58
N LEU A 138 12.90 12.04 20.79
CA LEU A 138 11.80 12.52 19.95
C LEU A 138 10.70 13.18 20.76
N LYS A 139 9.83 13.92 20.06
CA LYS A 139 8.59 14.41 20.65
C LYS A 139 7.49 13.37 20.41
N PRO A 140 6.95 12.72 21.46
CA PRO A 140 5.91 11.73 21.27
C PRO A 140 4.64 12.40 20.68
N LEU A 141 4.00 11.71 19.74
CA LEU A 141 2.65 12.07 19.32
C LEU A 141 1.70 11.82 20.51
N ARG A 142 1.13 12.88 21.11
CA ARG A 142 0.10 12.70 22.14
C ARG A 142 -1.06 11.91 21.52
N THR A 143 -1.45 10.83 22.20
CA THR A 143 -2.38 9.76 21.77
C THR A 143 -3.80 10.24 21.40
N THR A 144 -4.09 11.53 21.42
CA THR A 144 -5.43 12.09 21.28
C THR A 144 -5.83 12.50 19.86
N ASN A 145 -4.90 12.58 18.90
CA ASN A 145 -5.18 13.18 17.57
C ASN A 145 -4.88 12.25 16.37
N TYR A 146 -5.19 10.96 16.47
CA TYR A 146 -5.18 10.07 15.29
C TYR A 146 -6.32 10.35 14.30
N PHE A 147 -7.36 11.08 14.72
CA PHE A 147 -8.58 11.33 13.93
C PHE A 147 -8.51 12.52 12.96
N ASN A 148 -7.39 13.24 12.85
CA ASN A 148 -7.28 14.46 12.03
C ASN A 148 -6.26 14.36 10.89
N LEU A 149 -6.13 13.19 10.27
CA LEU A 149 -5.66 13.15 8.89
C LEU A 149 -6.87 13.40 7.98
N PRO A 150 -6.75 14.25 6.94
CA PRO A 150 -7.86 14.48 6.03
C PRO A 150 -8.16 13.16 5.33
N MET A 151 -9.22 12.50 5.79
CA MET A 151 -9.97 11.52 5.01
C MET A 151 -10.07 12.08 3.59
N LEU A 152 -9.26 11.54 2.67
CA LEU A 152 -9.47 11.73 1.25
C LEU A 152 -10.88 11.21 1.03
N LYS A 153 -11.83 12.16 0.95
CA LYS A 153 -13.25 11.89 0.78
C LYS A 153 -13.37 10.81 -0.28
N LEU A 154 -13.79 9.61 0.14
CA LEU A 154 -14.35 8.64 -0.79
C LEU A 154 -15.47 9.41 -1.49
N ARG A 155 -15.19 9.88 -2.71
CA ARG A 155 -16.26 10.34 -3.58
C ARG A 155 -17.14 9.12 -3.76
N LYS A 156 -18.33 9.22 -3.15
CA LYS A 156 -19.45 8.33 -3.39
C LYS A 156 -19.44 7.97 -4.87
N SER A 157 -19.33 6.66 -5.11
CA SER A 157 -19.71 6.05 -6.38
C SER A 157 -21.02 6.71 -6.83
N MET A 158 -20.96 7.49 -7.90
CA MET A 158 -22.15 7.83 -8.65
C MET A 158 -22.54 6.55 -9.38
N SER A 159 -23.42 5.77 -8.76
CA SER A 159 -24.25 4.80 -9.45
C SER A 159 -25.04 5.57 -10.50
N PHE A 160 -24.53 5.58 -11.74
CA PHE A 160 -25.35 5.89 -12.90
C PHE A 160 -26.35 4.74 -13.03
N ALA A 161 -27.54 4.93 -12.47
CA ALA A 161 -28.71 4.20 -12.90
C ALA A 161 -28.98 4.64 -14.34
N LEU A 162 -28.61 3.81 -15.32
CA LEU A 162 -29.12 3.93 -16.68
C LEU A 162 -30.59 3.46 -16.66
N PRO A 163 -31.56 4.30 -17.01
CA PRO A 163 -32.90 3.83 -17.31
C PRO A 163 -32.89 3.28 -18.75
N LEU A 164 -32.75 1.95 -18.92
CA LEU A 164 -33.10 1.32 -20.19
C LEU A 164 -34.61 1.09 -20.23
N SER A 165 -35.30 2.17 -20.58
CA SER A 165 -36.67 2.14 -21.08
C SER A 165 -36.71 1.37 -22.40
N THR A 166 -37.74 0.56 -22.52
CA THR A 166 -38.15 -0.19 -23.71
C THR A 166 -38.43 0.74 -24.89
N LYS A 167 -37.84 0.44 -26.07
CA LYS A 167 -38.50 0.52 -27.38
C LYS A 167 -37.60 -0.02 -28.49
N SER A 168 -38.21 -0.89 -29.29
CA SER A 168 -37.70 -1.64 -30.43
C SER A 168 -37.09 -0.81 -31.57
N LYS A 169 -36.05 -1.35 -32.22
CA LYS A 169 -35.97 -1.50 -33.69
C LYS A 169 -34.87 -2.50 -34.04
N THR A 170 -35.26 -3.60 -34.67
CA THR A 170 -34.39 -4.58 -35.32
C THR A 170 -33.48 -3.93 -36.36
N PRO A 171 -32.16 -4.21 -36.37
CA PRO A 171 -31.35 -4.13 -37.57
C PRO A 171 -31.07 -5.53 -38.13
N ALA A 172 -30.85 -5.55 -39.43
CA ALA A 172 -30.83 -6.69 -40.33
C ALA A 172 -29.85 -7.81 -39.95
N VAL A 173 -30.31 -9.04 -40.23
CA VAL A 173 -29.50 -10.25 -40.33
C VAL A 173 -28.38 -10.01 -41.34
N LEU A 174 -27.13 -10.01 -40.87
CA LEU A 174 -25.97 -10.13 -41.75
C LEU A 174 -25.87 -11.59 -42.19
N SER A 175 -26.44 -11.89 -43.35
CA SER A 175 -26.22 -13.14 -44.08
C SER A 175 -24.76 -13.18 -44.55
N PHE A 176 -23.96 -14.06 -43.96
CA PHE A 176 -22.66 -14.44 -44.49
C PHE A 176 -22.87 -15.42 -45.65
N ASN A 177 -22.68 -14.96 -46.89
CA ASN A 177 -22.48 -15.88 -48.01
C ASN A 177 -21.01 -16.33 -48.00
N LEU A 178 -20.79 -17.61 -47.68
CA LEU A 178 -19.50 -18.26 -47.95
C LEU A 178 -19.34 -18.50 -49.46
N PRO A 179 -18.17 -18.22 -50.04
CA PRO A 179 -17.87 -18.67 -51.39
C PRO A 179 -17.73 -20.21 -51.46
N PRO A 180 -18.14 -20.84 -52.56
CA PRO A 180 -18.01 -22.29 -52.73
C PRO A 180 -16.54 -22.71 -52.78
N GLN A 181 -16.17 -23.67 -51.92
CA GLN A 181 -14.87 -24.34 -51.92
C GLN A 181 -14.81 -25.31 -53.12
N PRO A 182 -13.70 -25.39 -53.88
CA PRO A 182 -13.53 -26.42 -54.90
C PRO A 182 -13.29 -27.79 -54.24
N ALA A 183 -13.85 -28.83 -54.85
CA ALA A 183 -13.70 -30.21 -54.42
C ALA A 183 -12.23 -30.67 -54.55
N VAL A 184 -11.67 -31.16 -53.44
CA VAL A 184 -10.36 -31.83 -53.42
C VAL A 184 -10.59 -33.28 -53.84
N THR A 185 -10.22 -33.61 -55.08
CA THR A 185 -10.11 -35.00 -55.55
C THR A 185 -8.80 -35.58 -55.01
N ILE A 186 -8.89 -36.57 -54.15
CA ILE A 186 -7.75 -37.38 -53.71
C ILE A 186 -7.54 -38.45 -54.80
N ALA A 187 -6.32 -38.49 -55.36
CA ALA A 187 -5.87 -39.54 -56.27
C ALA A 187 -5.33 -40.75 -55.50
#